data_AF-A0A530BI95-F1
#
_entry.id   AF-A0A530BI95-F1
#
_cell.length_a   1.000
_cell.length_b   1.000
_cell.length_c   1.000
_cell.angle_alpha   90.00
_cell.angle_beta   90.00
_cell.angle_gamma   90.00
#
_symmetry.space_group_name_H-M   'P 1'
#
loop_
_entity.id
_entity.type
_entity.pdbx_description
1 polymer ?
#
loop_
_entity_poly.entity_id
_entity_poly.type
_entity_poly.pdbx_seq_one_letter_code
_entity_poly.pdbx_strand_id
1 'polypeptide(L)' 'MRAILSKLILATGLLSLLAGVVPAAAKDKLTVYTYESFTADWGPGPAVKKEFEAECGCDLEFVSVADGVALLNRVKL' A
#
# COMPACT_ATOMS: atom_id res chain seq x y z
N MET A 1 -11.95 24.49 40.44
CA MET A 1 -12.64 23.79 39.34
C MET A 1 -12.19 24.22 37.94
N ARG A 2 -12.27 25.51 37.56
CA ARG A 2 -11.86 25.98 36.22
C ARG A 2 -10.41 25.66 35.82
N ALA A 3 -9.45 25.78 36.74
CA ALA A 3 -8.04 25.47 36.49
C ALA A 3 -7.77 23.97 36.30
N ILE A 4 -8.55 23.10 36.95
CA ILE A 4 -8.46 21.64 36.80
C ILE A 4 -9.05 21.22 35.45
N LEU A 5 -10.18 21.82 35.08
CA LEU A 5 -10.83 21.60 33.79
C LEU A 5 -9.96 22.06 32.61
N SER A 6 -9.27 23.19 32.76
CA SER A 6 -8.36 23.73 31.73
C SER A 6 -7.09 22.88 31.56
N LYS A 7 -6.53 22.35 32.64
CA LYS A 7 -5.41 21.37 32.58
C LYS A 7 -5.84 20.04 31.97
N LEU A 8 -7.07 19.60 32.23
CA LEU A 8 -7.62 18.38 31.65
C LEU A 8 -7.79 18.54 30.13
N ILE A 9 -8.33 19.66 29.66
CA ILE A 9 -8.47 19.96 28.21
C ILE A 9 -7.11 20.01 27.51
N LEU A 10 -6.09 20.59 28.15
CA LEU A 10 -4.74 20.67 27.60
C LEU A 10 -4.06 19.29 27.51
N ALA A 11 -4.31 18.42 28.49
CA ALA A 11 -3.78 17.05 28.51
C ALA A 11 -4.43 16.16 27.44
N THR A 12 -5.74 16.30 27.18
CA THR A 12 -6.43 15.53 26.14
C THR A 12 -6.04 15.98 24.73
N GLY A 13 -5.82 17.29 24.51
CA GLY A 13 -5.36 17.80 23.21
C GLY A 13 -3.96 17.33 22.83
N LEU A 14 -3.07 17.18 23.80
CA LEU A 14 -1.70 16.70 23.57
C LEU A 14 -1.66 15.21 23.19
N LEU A 15 -2.58 14.41 23.71
CA LEU A 15 -2.67 12.98 23.39
C LEU A 15 -3.18 12.74 21.96
N SER A 16 -4.07 13.60 21.46
CA SER A 16 -4.58 13.54 20.09
C SER A 16 -3.53 13.90 19.04
N LEU A 17 -2.56 14.77 19.37
CA LEU A 17 -1.43 15.09 18.48
C LEU A 17 -0.37 13.98 18.45
N LEU A 18 -0.29 13.14 19.49
CA LEU A 18 0.64 12.02 19.60
C LEU A 18 0.10 10.72 19.01
N ALA A 19 -1.20 10.62 18.74
CA ALA A 19 -1.82 9.55 17.94
C ALA A 19 -1.52 9.75 16.44
N GLY A 20 -0.24 9.97 16.13
CA GLY A 20 0.27 10.20 14.79
C GLY A 20 -0.25 9.16 13.82
N VAL A 21 -0.37 9.59 12.56
CA VAL A 21 -0.77 8.76 11.42
C VAL A 21 0.07 7.49 11.45
N VAL A 22 -0.50 6.39 11.96
CA VAL A 22 0.16 5.09 11.87
C VAL A 22 0.18 4.79 10.38
N PRO A 23 1.34 4.76 9.70
CA PRO A 23 1.37 4.34 8.32
C PRO A 23 0.73 2.96 8.30
N ALA A 24 -0.31 2.79 7.50
CA ALA A 24 -0.91 1.47 7.30
C ALA A 24 0.26 0.54 6.98
N ALA A 25 0.51 -0.45 7.83
CA ALA A 25 1.55 -1.43 7.59
C ALA A 25 1.16 -2.15 6.30
N ALA A 26 1.69 -1.69 5.18
CA ALA A 26 1.56 -2.39 3.92
C ALA A 26 2.10 -3.79 4.19
N LYS A 27 1.35 -4.82 3.80
CA LYS A 27 1.89 -6.18 3.79
C LYS A 27 3.24 -6.10 3.09
N ASP A 28 4.26 -6.75 3.66
CA ASP A 28 5.63 -6.72 3.12
C ASP A 28 5.68 -7.06 1.62
N LYS A 29 4.63 -7.71 1.10
CA LYS A 29 4.42 -8.07 -0.30
C LYS A 29 3.09 -7.56 -0.87
N LEU A 30 3.16 -6.89 -2.02
CA LEU A 30 2.04 -6.46 -2.87
C LEU A 30 1.96 -7.35 -4.12
N THR A 31 0.89 -8.14 -4.25
CA THR A 31 0.66 -8.98 -5.44
C THR A 31 -0.27 -8.29 -6.43
N VAL A 32 0.20 -8.09 -7.67
CA VAL A 32 -0.53 -7.47 -8.77
C VAL A 32 -0.72 -8.47 -9.90
N TYR A 33 -1.97 -8.74 -10.25
CA TYR A 33 -2.31 -9.60 -11.39
C TYR A 33 -2.27 -8.78 -12.67
N THR A 34 -1.64 -9.32 -13.71
CA THR A 34 -1.49 -8.64 -15.00
C THR A 34 -1.35 -9.65 -16.14
N TYR A 35 -1.11 -9.18 -17.35
CA TYR A 35 -1.00 -10.00 -18.57
C TYR A 35 0.46 -10.23 -19.01
N GLU A 36 0.69 -11.22 -19.87
CA GLU A 36 2.03 -11.70 -20.26
C GLU A 36 2.97 -10.62 -20.81
N SER A 37 2.48 -9.76 -21.71
CA SER A 37 3.30 -8.70 -22.31
C SER A 37 3.74 -7.62 -21.32
N PHE A 38 3.08 -7.52 -20.16
CA PHE A 38 3.51 -6.61 -19.10
C PHE A 38 4.71 -7.17 -18.34
N THR A 39 4.69 -8.46 -18.02
CA THR A 39 5.71 -9.15 -17.18
C THR A 39 6.92 -9.66 -17.95
N ALA A 40 6.88 -9.65 -19.29
CA ALA A 40 7.99 -10.09 -20.10
C ALA A 40 9.28 -9.28 -19.81
N ASP A 41 10.45 -9.87 -20.06
CA ASP A 41 11.74 -9.18 -19.86
C ASP A 41 11.89 -7.91 -20.71
N TRP A 42 11.22 -7.87 -21.86
CA TRP A 42 11.13 -6.71 -22.76
C TRP A 42 9.95 -5.78 -22.42
N GLY A 43 9.07 -6.19 -21.51
CA GLY A 43 7.90 -5.45 -21.08
C GLY A 43 8.23 -4.37 -20.05
N PRO A 44 7.21 -3.57 -19.65
CA PRO A 44 7.39 -2.51 -18.65
C PRO A 44 7.57 -3.04 -17.22
N GLY A 45 7.15 -4.28 -16.92
CA GLY A 45 7.10 -4.85 -15.57
C GLY A 45 8.41 -4.76 -14.79
N PRO A 46 9.57 -5.19 -15.34
CA PRO A 46 10.85 -5.11 -14.64
C PRO A 46 11.24 -3.68 -14.21
N ALA A 47 11.03 -2.70 -15.09
CA ALA A 47 11.33 -1.30 -14.80
C ALA A 47 10.38 -0.73 -13.74
N VAL A 48 9.07 -0.99 -13.89
CA VAL A 48 8.05 -0.54 -12.93
C VAL A 48 8.31 -1.15 -11.55
N LYS A 49 8.63 -2.44 -11.47
CA LYS A 49 8.95 -3.11 -10.21
C LYS A 49 10.08 -2.40 -9.48
N LYS A 50 11.21 -2.21 -10.16
CA LYS A 50 12.40 -1.60 -9.56
C LYS A 50 12.10 -0.19 -8.99
N GLU A 51 11.47 0.66 -9.79
CA GLU A 51 11.22 2.04 -9.37
C GLU A 51 10.13 2.12 -8.28
N PHE A 52 9.09 1.28 -8.38
CA PHE A 52 8.02 1.24 -7.38
C PHE A 52 8.50 0.69 -6.03
N GLU A 53 9.33 -0.36 -6.02
CA GLU A 53 9.89 -0.91 -4.78
C GLU A 53 10.82 0.09 -4.07
N ALA A 54 11.53 0.92 -4.83
CA ALA A 54 12.35 1.99 -4.27
C ALA A 54 11.52 3.07 -3.55
N GLU A 55 10.27 3.29 -3.98
CA GLU A 55 9.36 4.27 -3.37
C GLU A 55 8.52 3.65 -2.24
N CYS A 56 7.99 2.44 -2.43
CA CYS A 56 7.09 1.81 -1.45
C CYS A 56 7.81 1.14 -0.27
N GLY A 57 9.08 0.74 -0.44
CA GLY A 57 9.79 -0.06 0.56
C GLY A 57 9.14 -1.44 0.81
N CYS A 58 8.56 -2.04 -0.24
CA CYS A 58 7.78 -3.27 -0.21
C CYS A 58 8.26 -4.24 -1.33
N ASP A 59 7.93 -5.54 -1.24
CA ASP A 59 8.12 -6.51 -2.33
C ASP A 59 6.92 -6.45 -3.27
N LEU A 60 7.16 -6.21 -4.56
CA LEU A 60 6.13 -6.20 -5.59
C LEU A 60 6.17 -7.50 -6.39
N GLU A 61 5.08 -8.27 -6.35
CA GLU A 61 4.93 -9.49 -7.13
C GLU A 61 3.95 -9.28 -8.28
N PHE A 62 4.42 -9.47 -9.52
CA PHE A 62 3.53 -9.56 -10.67
C PHE A 62 3.14 -11.01 -10.94
N VAL A 63 1.83 -11.30 -10.93
CA VAL A 63 1.27 -12.59 -11.34
C VAL A 63 0.73 -12.46 -12.74
N SER A 64 1.39 -13.13 -13.68
CA SER A 64 1.00 -13.11 -15.09
C SER A 64 -0.13 -14.08 -15.37
N VAL A 65 -1.15 -13.60 -16.08
CA VAL A 65 -2.30 -14.35 -16.61
C VAL A 65 -2.29 -14.18 -18.12
N ALA A 66 -2.80 -15.17 -18.87
CA ALA A 66 -2.74 -15.19 -20.33
C ALA A 66 -3.19 -13.87 -20.99
N ASP A 67 -4.33 -13.32 -20.57
CA ASP A 67 -4.87 -12.07 -21.11
C ASP A 67 -5.82 -11.37 -20.12
N GLY A 68 -6.29 -10.17 -20.48
CA GLY A 68 -7.17 -9.38 -19.63
C GLY A 68 -8.56 -9.99 -19.38
N VAL A 69 -9.10 -10.77 -20.32
CA VAL A 69 -10.38 -11.48 -20.16
C VAL A 69 -10.19 -12.66 -19.21
N ALA A 70 -9.12 -13.44 -19.38
CA ALA A 70 -8.73 -14.50 -18.47
C ALA A 70 -8.49 -13.97 -17.04
N LEU A 71 -7.84 -12.81 -16.91
CA LEU A 71 -7.68 -12.12 -15.63
C LEU A 71 -9.04 -11.75 -15.01
N LEU A 72 -9.93 -11.12 -15.78
CA LEU A 72 -11.26 -10.74 -15.30
C LEU A 72 -12.05 -11.96 -14.82
N ASN A 73 -12.02 -13.04 -15.58
CA ASN A 73 -12.69 -14.29 -15.22
C ASN A 73 -12.07 -14.93 -13.98
N ARG A 74 -10.77 -14.75 -13.73
CA ARG A 74 -10.10 -15.25 -12.53
C ARG A 74 -10.43 -14.45 -11.28
N VAL A 75 -10.60 -13.12 -11.40
CA VAL A 75 -10.90 -12.23 -10.28
C VAL A 75 -12.38 -12.29 -9.89
N LYS A 76 -13.27 -12.51 -10.85
CA LYS A 76 -14.67 -12.82 -10.59
C LYS A 76 -14.78 -14.20 -9.95
N LEU A 77 -14.94 -14.21 -8.61
CA LEU A 77 -15.39 -15.38 -7.85
C LEU A 77 -16.80 -15.81 -8.28
#